data_AF-E0IFW4-F1
#
_entry.id   AF-E0IFW4-F1
#
_cell.length_a   1.000
_cell.length_b   1.000
_cell.length_c   1.000
_cell.angle_alpha   90.00
_cell.angle_beta   90.00
_cell.angle_gamma   90.00
#
_symmetry.space_group_name_H-M   'P 1'
#
loop_
_entity.id
_entity.type
_entity.pdbx_description
1 polymer ?
#
loop_
_entity_poly.entity_id
_entity_poly.type
_entity_poly.pdbx_seq_one_letter_code
_entity_poly.pdbx_strand_id
1 'polypeptide(L)'
;MKVNRMEAFSDGVLAIIITIMVLELKIPEGHNWSALVELGPKFLSYAVSFVYVGIYWNNHHHLLHMVRTMNGKLMWLNLLLLFCLSLVPFSTAWMGESSFAATPTALYGIVLLLAAISYKLLQNAILQQHASGSAIAGAMGGDVKGMISPILYLTAIGTAYLNAWVSCFFFVLVAAIWFVPDQRIERALRKRAE
;
A
#
# COMPACT_ATOMS: atom_id res chain seq x y z
N MET A 1 -18.33 15.28 8.45
CA MET A 1 -18.72 13.91 8.03
C MET A 1 -18.46 12.96 9.18
N LYS A 2 -19.30 11.94 9.44
CA LYS A 2 -18.99 10.91 10.46
C LYS A 2 -17.81 10.06 9.97
N VAL A 3 -16.85 9.75 10.84
CA VAL A 3 -15.65 8.95 10.52
C VAL A 3 -16.05 7.63 9.82
N ASN A 4 -17.07 6.94 10.35
CA ASN A 4 -17.57 5.68 9.82
C ASN A 4 -18.01 5.73 8.34
N ARG A 5 -18.51 6.87 7.85
CA ARG A 5 -18.90 6.98 6.43
C ARG A 5 -17.68 7.04 5.50
N MET A 6 -16.59 7.65 5.97
CA MET A 6 -15.36 7.76 5.20
C MET A 6 -14.59 6.45 5.23
N GLU A 7 -14.58 5.76 6.37
CA GLU A 7 -14.06 4.41 6.51
C GLU A 7 -14.76 3.44 5.54
N ALA A 8 -16.10 3.37 5.58
CA ALA A 8 -16.87 2.51 4.68
C ALA A 8 -16.65 2.83 3.19
N PHE A 9 -16.44 4.10 2.84
CA PHE A 9 -16.11 4.49 1.47
C PHE A 9 -14.72 3.99 1.06
N SER A 10 -13.72 4.18 1.91
CA SER A 10 -12.36 3.70 1.67
C SER A 10 -12.30 2.17 1.58
N ASP A 11 -13.00 1.45 2.45
CA ASP A 11 -13.11 -0.01 2.40
C ASP A 11 -13.74 -0.50 1.10
N GLY A 12 -14.81 0.17 0.65
CA GLY A 12 -15.45 -0.14 -0.63
C GLY A 12 -14.50 0.03 -1.81
N VAL A 13 -13.71 1.11 -1.83
CA VAL A 13 -12.72 1.38 -2.89
C VAL A 13 -11.62 0.33 -2.87
N LEU A 14 -11.09 -0.03 -1.70
CA LEU A 14 -10.03 -1.03 -1.56
C LEU A 14 -10.51 -2.45 -1.93
N ALA A 15 -11.75 -2.80 -1.58
CA ALA A 15 -12.36 -4.06 -2.01
C ALA A 15 -12.45 -4.13 -3.54
N ILE A 16 -12.89 -3.04 -4.21
CA ILE A 16 -12.94 -2.97 -5.67
C ILE A 16 -11.54 -3.14 -6.26
N ILE A 17 -10.52 -2.46 -5.74
CA ILE A 17 -9.13 -2.58 -6.19
C ILE A 17 -8.65 -4.04 -6.13
N ILE A 18 -8.89 -4.74 -5.02
CA ILE A 18 -8.53 -6.15 -4.87
C ILE A 18 -9.23 -7.02 -5.92
N THR A 19 -10.52 -6.80 -6.15
CA THR A 19 -11.27 -7.56 -7.15
C THR A 19 -10.82 -7.29 -8.58
N ILE A 20 -10.51 -6.04 -8.94
CA ILE A 20 -10.02 -5.72 -10.30
C ILE A 20 -8.68 -6.41 -10.55
N MET A 21 -7.78 -6.46 -9.55
CA MET A 21 -6.48 -7.12 -9.71
C MET A 21 -6.58 -8.60 -10.12
N VAL A 22 -7.54 -9.36 -9.55
CA VAL A 22 -7.70 -10.78 -9.92
C VAL A 22 -8.34 -10.94 -11.31
N LEU A 23 -9.16 -9.98 -11.75
CA LEU A 23 -9.77 -10.00 -13.09
C LEU A 23 -8.73 -9.83 -14.21
N GLU A 24 -7.58 -9.22 -13.91
CA GLU A 24 -6.46 -9.10 -14.86
C GLU A 24 -5.69 -10.42 -15.07
N LEU A 25 -5.90 -11.44 -14.22
CA LEU A 25 -5.40 -12.79 -14.45
C LEU A 25 -6.27 -13.50 -15.49
N LYS A 26 -5.95 -13.28 -16.77
CA LYS A 26 -6.64 -13.90 -17.89
C LYS A 26 -6.44 -15.41 -17.92
N ILE A 27 -7.47 -16.11 -18.38
CA ILE A 27 -7.42 -17.56 -18.61
C ILE A 27 -6.38 -17.84 -19.70
N PRO A 28 -5.43 -18.77 -19.48
CA PRO A 28 -4.45 -19.14 -20.49
C PRO A 28 -5.13 -19.85 -21.67
N GLU A 29 -4.60 -19.65 -22.89
CA GLU A 29 -5.18 -20.25 -24.10
C GLU A 29 -4.99 -21.78 -24.14
N GLY A 30 -3.94 -22.30 -23.49
CA GLY A 30 -3.66 -23.73 -23.43
C GLY A 30 -4.44 -24.47 -22.33
N HIS A 31 -4.72 -25.75 -22.57
CA HIS A 31 -5.44 -26.63 -21.63
C HIS A 31 -4.51 -27.56 -20.83
N ASN A 32 -3.25 -27.20 -20.67
CA ASN A 32 -2.22 -28.01 -20.00
C ASN A 32 -1.52 -27.24 -18.88
N TRP A 33 -0.81 -27.96 -18.02
CA TRP A 33 -0.09 -27.35 -16.89
C TRP A 33 0.98 -26.34 -17.32
N SER A 34 1.62 -26.53 -18.49
CA SER A 34 2.61 -25.58 -19.02
C SER A 34 2.01 -24.21 -19.31
N ALA A 35 0.78 -24.15 -19.83
CA ALA A 35 0.09 -22.88 -20.09
C ALA A 35 -0.19 -22.10 -18.78
N LEU A 36 -0.34 -22.80 -17.65
CA LEU A 36 -0.46 -22.17 -16.35
C LEU A 36 0.90 -21.64 -15.83
N VAL A 37 1.99 -22.34 -16.12
CA VAL A 37 3.36 -21.90 -15.75
C VAL A 37 3.74 -20.60 -16.48
N GLU A 38 3.31 -20.43 -17.73
CA GLU A 38 3.50 -19.19 -18.49
C GLU A 38 2.83 -17.97 -17.84
N LEU A 39 1.79 -18.18 -17.01
CA LEU A 39 1.14 -17.12 -16.24
C LEU A 39 1.95 -16.69 -15.00
N GLY A 40 3.06 -17.35 -14.70
CA GLY A 40 3.89 -17.13 -13.51
C GLY A 40 4.22 -15.66 -13.22
N PRO A 41 4.74 -14.86 -14.18
CA PRO A 41 5.03 -13.44 -13.98
C PRO A 41 3.80 -12.60 -13.59
N LYS A 42 2.65 -12.86 -14.23
CA LYS A 42 1.38 -12.19 -13.93
C LYS A 42 0.87 -12.56 -12.56
N PHE A 43 0.89 -13.86 -12.23
CA PHE A 43 0.49 -14.35 -10.92
C PHE A 43 1.37 -13.81 -9.80
N LEU A 44 2.69 -13.78 -9.98
CA LEU A 44 3.62 -13.24 -9.00
C LEU A 44 3.37 -11.74 -8.77
N SER A 45 3.19 -10.97 -9.85
CA SER A 45 2.85 -9.54 -9.76
C SER A 45 1.54 -9.33 -9.01
N TYR A 46 0.51 -10.11 -9.33
CA TYR A 46 -0.78 -10.12 -8.63
C TYR A 46 -0.61 -10.42 -7.14
N ALA A 47 0.09 -11.51 -6.78
CA ALA A 47 0.22 -11.94 -5.39
C ALA A 47 0.95 -10.90 -4.53
N VAL A 48 2.04 -10.31 -5.05
CA VAL A 48 2.77 -9.24 -4.37
C VAL A 48 1.87 -8.00 -4.21
N SER A 49 1.15 -7.58 -5.24
CA SER A 49 0.25 -6.43 -5.18
C SER A 49 -0.96 -6.65 -4.27
N PHE A 50 -1.50 -7.87 -4.21
CA PHE A 50 -2.55 -8.23 -3.26
C PHE A 50 -2.07 -8.03 -1.82
N VAL A 51 -0.86 -8.51 -1.50
CA VAL A 51 -0.24 -8.30 -0.18
C VAL A 51 -0.07 -6.80 0.10
N TYR A 52 0.39 -6.01 -0.88
CA TYR A 52 0.51 -4.56 -0.72
C TYR A 52 -0.82 -3.88 -0.40
N VAL A 53 -1.86 -4.14 -1.18
CA VAL A 53 -3.18 -3.52 -0.95
C VAL A 53 -3.74 -3.97 0.40
N GLY A 54 -3.56 -5.23 0.79
CA GLY A 54 -3.92 -5.73 2.13
C GLY A 54 -3.17 -5.04 3.26
N ILE A 55 -1.86 -4.80 3.10
CA ILE A 55 -1.04 -4.02 4.04
C ILE A 55 -1.58 -2.59 4.17
N TYR A 56 -1.87 -1.93 3.05
CA TYR A 56 -2.43 -0.57 3.06
C TYR A 56 -3.79 -0.54 3.74
N TRP A 57 -4.68 -1.48 3.42
CA TRP A 57 -5.99 -1.60 4.05
C TRP A 57 -5.87 -1.77 5.56
N ASN A 58 -5.06 -2.72 6.03
CA ASN A 58 -4.91 -2.98 7.46
C ASN A 58 -4.34 -1.75 8.21
N ASN A 59 -3.29 -1.13 7.67
CA ASN A 59 -2.69 0.07 8.27
C ASN A 59 -3.60 1.31 8.17
N HIS A 60 -4.42 1.41 7.13
CA HIS A 60 -5.39 2.48 6.95
C HIS A 60 -6.57 2.34 7.93
N HIS A 61 -7.11 1.12 8.08
CA HIS A 61 -8.16 0.81 9.04
C HIS A 61 -7.73 1.20 10.46
N HIS A 62 -6.55 0.75 10.91
CA HIS A 62 -6.00 1.15 12.22
C HIS A 62 -5.76 2.66 12.34
N LEU A 63 -5.33 3.33 11.26
CA LEU A 63 -5.09 4.76 11.23
C LEU A 63 -6.40 5.56 11.41
N LEU A 64 -7.50 5.12 10.81
CA LEU A 64 -8.79 5.80 10.91
C LEU A 64 -9.41 5.73 12.32
N HIS A 65 -9.16 4.64 13.07
CA HIS A 65 -9.56 4.54 14.48
C HIS A 65 -8.91 5.60 15.38
N MET A 66 -7.82 6.24 14.94
CA MET A 66 -7.16 7.32 15.67
C MET A 66 -7.69 8.72 15.34
N VAL A 67 -8.63 8.85 14.40
CA VAL A 67 -9.20 10.15 13.99
C VAL A 67 -10.13 10.68 15.07
N ARG A 68 -9.91 11.92 15.56
CA ARG A 68 -10.83 12.58 16.50
C ARG A 68 -11.97 13.27 15.77
N THR A 69 -11.64 14.04 14.73
CA THR A 69 -12.61 14.79 13.93
C THR A 69 -12.28 14.72 12.45
N MET A 70 -13.30 14.55 11.61
CA MET A 70 -13.11 14.54 10.15
C MET A 70 -13.26 15.97 9.60
N ASN A 71 -12.19 16.50 9.00
CA ASN A 71 -12.17 17.80 8.34
C ASN A 71 -11.84 17.66 6.83
N GLY A 72 -12.02 18.74 6.07
CA GLY A 72 -11.80 18.72 4.61
C GLY A 72 -10.37 18.34 4.21
N LYS A 73 -9.35 18.72 4.99
CA LYS A 73 -7.95 18.35 4.74
C LYS A 73 -7.75 16.83 4.82
N LEU A 74 -8.28 16.18 5.86
CA LEU A 74 -8.22 14.71 5.98
C LEU A 74 -8.96 14.01 4.85
N MET A 75 -10.11 14.54 4.42
CA MET A 75 -10.86 13.97 3.30
C MET A 75 -10.05 13.99 2.00
N TRP A 76 -9.41 15.11 1.67
CA TRP A 76 -8.57 15.22 0.48
C TRP A 76 -7.31 14.34 0.55
N LEU A 77 -6.66 14.26 1.70
CA LEU A 77 -5.49 13.37 1.89
C LEU A 77 -5.88 11.89 1.78
N ASN A 78 -7.06 11.52 2.27
CA ASN A 78 -7.60 10.18 2.09
C ASN A 78 -7.90 9.88 0.61
N LEU A 79 -8.53 10.82 -0.10
CA LEU A 79 -8.79 10.67 -1.54
C LEU A 79 -7.49 10.55 -2.33
N LEU A 80 -6.44 11.30 -1.97
CA LEU A 80 -5.13 11.19 -2.60
C LEU A 80 -4.53 9.79 -2.42
N LEU A 81 -4.58 9.24 -1.20
CA LEU A 81 -4.16 7.87 -0.95
C LEU A 81 -4.96 6.86 -1.78
N LEU A 82 -6.30 6.95 -1.76
CA LEU A 82 -7.17 6.06 -2.53
C LEU A 82 -6.93 6.17 -4.04
N PHE A 83 -6.66 7.37 -4.54
CA PHE A 83 -6.30 7.59 -5.94
C PHE A 83 -5.00 6.85 -6.28
N CYS A 84 -3.93 7.01 -5.49
CA CYS A 84 -2.68 6.27 -5.71
C CYS A 84 -2.91 4.75 -5.69
N LEU A 85 -3.70 4.25 -4.73
CA LEU A 85 -4.01 2.82 -4.64
C LEU A 85 -4.87 2.32 -5.79
N SER A 86 -5.75 3.16 -6.36
CA SER A 86 -6.55 2.80 -7.54
C SER A 86 -5.73 2.58 -8.81
N LEU A 87 -4.48 3.06 -8.85
CA LEU A 87 -3.55 2.83 -9.97
C LEU A 87 -2.80 1.50 -9.85
N VAL A 88 -2.84 0.83 -8.69
CA VAL A 88 -2.14 -0.43 -8.44
C VAL A 88 -2.58 -1.55 -9.40
N PRO A 89 -3.87 -1.76 -9.71
CA PRO A 89 -4.28 -2.81 -10.65
C PRO A 89 -3.64 -2.64 -12.03
N PHE A 90 -3.69 -1.42 -12.56
CA PHE A 90 -3.09 -1.08 -13.85
C PHE A 90 -1.58 -1.33 -13.89
N SER A 91 -0.84 -0.80 -12.91
CA SER A 91 0.63 -0.97 -12.90
C SER A 91 1.04 -2.43 -12.65
N THR A 92 0.28 -3.17 -11.84
CA THR A 92 0.48 -4.60 -11.60
C THR A 92 0.29 -5.43 -12.87
N ALA A 93 -0.82 -5.20 -13.58
CA ALA A 93 -1.12 -5.92 -14.81
C ALA A 93 -0.05 -5.64 -15.87
N TRP A 94 0.35 -4.37 -16.03
CA TRP A 94 1.37 -4.00 -17.02
C TRP A 94 2.74 -4.58 -16.70
N MET A 95 3.15 -4.58 -15.43
CA MET A 95 4.40 -5.22 -14.98
C MET A 95 4.38 -6.74 -15.21
N GLY A 96 3.28 -7.41 -14.89
CA GLY A 96 3.12 -8.85 -15.10
C GLY A 96 3.09 -9.25 -16.58
N GLU A 97 2.35 -8.52 -17.41
CA GLU A 97 2.24 -8.77 -18.86
C GLU A 97 3.57 -8.58 -19.58
N SER A 98 4.35 -7.58 -19.16
CA SER A 98 5.65 -7.28 -19.75
C SER A 98 6.79 -8.15 -19.21
N SER A 99 6.49 -9.18 -18.40
CA SER A 99 7.49 -10.01 -17.73
C SER A 99 8.55 -9.20 -16.98
N PHE A 100 8.10 -8.19 -16.23
CA PHE A 100 8.94 -7.27 -15.45
C PHE A 100 9.88 -6.41 -16.29
N ALA A 101 9.45 -5.93 -17.47
CA ALA A 101 10.21 -4.94 -18.21
C ALA A 101 10.50 -3.69 -17.35
N ALA A 102 11.60 -2.99 -17.66
CA ALA A 102 12.11 -1.90 -16.82
C ALA A 102 11.09 -0.79 -16.57
N THR A 103 10.45 -0.26 -17.62
CA THR A 103 9.50 0.86 -17.50
C THR A 103 8.23 0.51 -16.72
N PRO A 104 7.55 -0.63 -16.98
CA PRO A 104 6.42 -1.06 -16.16
C PRO A 104 6.79 -1.29 -14.69
N THR A 105 7.95 -1.88 -14.43
CA THR A 105 8.47 -2.11 -13.07
C THR A 105 8.77 -0.80 -12.35
N ALA A 106 9.37 0.16 -13.03
CA ALA A 106 9.61 1.51 -12.50
C ALA A 106 8.30 2.23 -12.20
N LEU A 107 7.30 2.16 -13.09
CA LEU A 107 5.99 2.75 -12.85
C LEU A 107 5.29 2.13 -11.64
N TYR A 108 5.35 0.81 -11.49
CA TYR A 108 4.83 0.13 -10.31
C TYR A 108 5.45 0.69 -9.02
N GLY A 109 6.78 0.84 -8.99
CA GLY A 109 7.47 1.47 -7.86
C GLY A 109 7.07 2.93 -7.62
N ILE A 110 6.85 3.72 -8.67
CA ILE A 110 6.37 5.11 -8.56
C ILE A 110 4.98 5.16 -7.92
N VAL A 111 4.06 4.28 -8.34
CA VAL A 111 2.71 4.20 -7.76
C VAL A 111 2.77 3.87 -6.27
N LEU A 112 3.58 2.88 -5.87
CA LEU A 112 3.76 2.52 -4.46
C LEU A 112 4.44 3.63 -3.64
N LEU A 113 5.42 4.33 -4.21
CA LEU A 113 6.06 5.48 -3.57
C LEU A 113 5.06 6.61 -3.32
N LEU A 114 4.23 6.95 -4.32
CA LEU A 114 3.19 7.97 -4.18
C LEU A 114 2.13 7.57 -3.14
N ALA A 115 1.74 6.29 -3.09
CA ALA A 115 0.86 5.77 -2.06
C ALA A 115 1.49 5.89 -0.66
N ALA A 116 2.78 5.57 -0.50
CA ALA A 116 3.50 5.72 0.75
C ALA A 116 3.61 7.17 1.23
N ILE A 117 3.92 8.11 0.32
CA ILE A 117 3.95 9.54 0.61
C ILE A 117 2.57 10.02 1.04
N SER A 118 1.52 9.64 0.30
CA SER A 118 0.13 10.02 0.59
C SER A 118 -0.34 9.49 1.94
N TYR A 119 0.00 8.23 2.26
CA TYR A 119 -0.26 7.63 3.57
C TYR A 119 0.46 8.43 4.67
N LYS A 120 1.72 8.82 4.47
CA LYS A 120 2.48 9.59 5.46
C LYS A 120 1.88 10.97 5.70
N LEU A 121 1.43 11.64 4.64
CA LEU A 121 0.75 12.93 4.75
C LEU A 121 -0.56 12.80 5.53
N LEU A 122 -1.37 11.77 5.24
CA LEU A 122 -2.60 11.48 5.97
C LEU A 122 -2.31 11.20 7.45
N GLN A 123 -1.33 10.33 7.74
CA GLN A 123 -0.89 9.99 9.09
C GLN A 123 -0.47 11.25 9.87
N ASN A 124 0.36 12.10 9.27
CA ASN A 124 0.83 13.34 9.90
C ASN A 124 -0.34 14.32 10.17
N ALA A 125 -1.30 14.41 9.25
CA ALA A 125 -2.47 15.27 9.45
C ALA A 125 -3.40 14.77 10.57
N ILE A 126 -3.52 13.45 10.76
CA ILE A 126 -4.27 12.86 11.87
C ILE A 126 -3.52 13.10 13.19
N LEU A 127 -2.20 12.92 13.19
CA LEU A 127 -1.36 13.20 14.35
C LEU A 127 -1.47 14.64 14.85
N GLN A 128 -1.56 15.62 13.94
CA GLN A 128 -1.74 17.04 14.27
C GLN A 128 -3.04 17.32 15.05
N GLN A 129 -4.01 16.39 15.07
CA GLN A 129 -5.23 16.53 15.89
C GLN A 129 -5.02 16.15 17.36
N HIS A 130 -3.92 15.48 17.68
CA HIS A 130 -3.61 15.07 19.04
C HIS A 130 -2.60 16.04 19.65
N ALA A 131 -2.80 16.43 20.91
CA ALA A 131 -1.91 17.36 21.60
C ALA A 131 -0.49 16.79 21.71
N SER A 132 0.51 17.68 21.58
CA SER A 132 1.93 17.42 21.81
C SER A 132 2.09 16.82 23.22
N GLY A 133 2.40 15.53 23.31
CA GLY A 133 2.49 14.80 24.59
C GLY A 133 1.46 13.67 24.79
N SER A 134 0.51 13.48 23.88
CA SER A 134 -0.34 12.29 23.91
C SER A 134 0.47 11.02 23.66
N ALA A 135 0.11 9.90 24.31
CA ALA A 135 0.75 8.60 24.11
C ALA A 135 0.79 8.17 22.63
N ILE A 136 -0.15 8.65 21.82
CA ILE A 136 -0.26 8.43 20.38
C ILE A 136 0.85 9.18 19.61
N ALA A 137 1.12 10.44 19.95
CA ALA A 137 2.19 11.22 19.34
C ALA A 137 3.59 10.65 19.68
N GLY A 138 3.78 10.16 20.91
CA GLY A 138 5.03 9.51 21.34
C GLY A 138 5.26 8.13 20.71
N ALA A 139 4.20 7.33 20.53
CA ALA A 139 4.30 5.99 19.94
C ALA A 139 4.68 5.99 18.45
N MET A 140 4.34 7.06 17.71
CA MET A 140 4.60 7.16 16.27
C MET A 140 5.85 7.98 15.89
N GLY A 141 6.53 8.60 16.85
CA GLY A 141 7.78 9.34 16.61
C GLY A 141 8.95 8.48 16.12
N GLY A 142 8.89 7.17 16.31
CA GLY A 142 9.91 6.21 15.87
C GLY A 142 9.56 5.43 14.61
N ASP A 143 8.72 5.97 13.70
CA ASP A 143 8.27 5.30 12.46
C ASP A 143 9.40 5.09 11.42
N VAL A 144 10.36 4.25 11.81
CA VAL A 144 11.48 3.80 10.99
C VAL A 144 10.98 3.07 9.74
N LYS A 145 9.86 2.33 9.83
CA LYS A 145 9.26 1.63 8.68
C LYS A 145 8.81 2.63 7.61
N GLY A 146 8.08 3.67 7.99
CA GLY A 146 7.63 4.74 7.10
C GLY A 146 8.75 5.61 6.53
N MET A 147 9.90 5.68 7.20
CA MET A 147 11.09 6.37 6.66
C MET A 147 11.90 5.52 5.69
N ILE A 148 12.09 4.23 6.00
CA ILE A 148 12.89 3.30 5.16
C ILE A 148 12.16 2.97 3.86
N SER A 149 10.83 2.85 3.88
CA SER A 149 10.07 2.36 2.72
C SER A 149 10.17 3.25 1.47
N PRO A 150 10.03 4.58 1.56
CA PRO A 150 10.25 5.47 0.42
C PRO A 150 11.65 5.33 -0.19
N ILE A 151 12.68 5.16 0.64
CA ILE A 151 14.06 4.96 0.18
C ILE A 151 14.15 3.65 -0.61
N LEU A 152 13.60 2.56 -0.06
CA LEU A 152 13.59 1.27 -0.75
C LEU A 152 12.80 1.31 -2.07
N TYR A 153 11.68 2.04 -2.13
CA TYR A 153 10.95 2.23 -3.38
C TYR A 153 11.78 3.03 -4.40
N LEU A 154 12.46 4.10 -3.98
CA LEU A 154 13.36 4.85 -4.87
C LEU A 154 14.50 3.97 -5.39
N THR A 155 15.09 3.14 -4.53
CA THR A 155 16.10 2.17 -4.94
C THR A 155 15.52 1.13 -5.91
N ALA A 156 14.30 0.63 -5.67
CA ALA A 156 13.62 -0.28 -6.58
C ALA A 156 13.38 0.35 -7.96
N ILE A 157 12.93 1.61 -8.01
CA ILE A 157 12.72 2.36 -9.25
C ILE A 157 14.04 2.52 -10.01
N GLY A 158 15.12 2.92 -9.33
CA GLY A 158 16.43 3.09 -9.96
C GLY A 158 17.03 1.78 -10.48
N THR A 159 16.87 0.69 -9.72
CA THR A 159 17.38 -0.64 -10.10
C THR A 159 16.54 -1.34 -11.17
N ALA A 160 15.30 -0.89 -11.45
CA ALA A 160 14.44 -1.47 -12.49
C ALA A 160 15.09 -1.45 -13.89
N TYR A 161 15.91 -0.43 -14.18
CA TYR A 161 16.63 -0.30 -15.46
C TYR A 161 17.94 -1.09 -15.52
N LEU A 162 18.41 -1.61 -14.38
CA LEU A 162 19.63 -2.42 -14.30
C LEU A 162 19.29 -3.90 -14.27
N ASN A 163 18.34 -4.28 -13.40
CA ASN A 163 17.89 -5.65 -13.24
C ASN A 163 16.51 -5.68 -12.54
N ALA A 164 15.50 -6.16 -13.26
CA ALA A 164 14.13 -6.24 -12.75
C ALA A 164 13.99 -7.11 -11.49
N TRP A 165 14.78 -8.17 -11.36
CA TRP A 165 14.76 -9.05 -10.18
C TRP A 165 15.29 -8.34 -8.93
N VAL A 166 16.29 -7.48 -9.08
CA VAL A 166 16.79 -6.64 -7.97
C VAL A 166 15.73 -5.64 -7.54
N SER A 167 15.02 -5.03 -8.49
CA SER A 167 13.88 -4.17 -8.20
C SER A 167 12.75 -4.92 -7.46
N CYS A 168 12.39 -6.11 -7.94
CA CYS A 168 11.41 -6.98 -7.31
C CYS A 168 11.82 -7.39 -5.88
N PHE A 169 13.10 -7.66 -5.64
CA PHE A 169 13.62 -7.94 -4.30
C PHE A 169 13.32 -6.79 -3.33
N PHE A 170 13.54 -5.54 -3.74
CA PHE A 170 13.21 -4.39 -2.90
C PHE A 170 11.71 -4.26 -2.65
N PHE A 171 10.85 -4.53 -3.64
CA PHE A 171 9.40 -4.57 -3.41
C PHE A 171 9.00 -5.67 -2.42
N VAL A 172 9.56 -6.88 -2.54
CA VAL A 172 9.27 -7.96 -1.58
C VAL A 172 9.80 -7.60 -0.18
N LEU A 173 10.96 -6.97 -0.09
CA LEU A 173 11.55 -6.53 1.18
C LEU A 173 10.65 -5.51 1.89
N VAL A 174 10.13 -4.52 1.16
CA VAL A 174 9.18 -3.55 1.74
C VAL A 174 7.90 -4.24 2.19
N ALA A 175 7.33 -5.14 1.38
CA ALA A 175 6.16 -5.92 1.78
C ALA A 175 6.42 -6.73 3.06
N ALA A 176 7.58 -7.37 3.18
CA ALA A 176 7.98 -8.13 4.37
C ALA A 176 8.13 -7.25 5.63
N ILE A 177 8.71 -6.04 5.50
CA ILE A 177 8.82 -5.07 6.61
C ILE A 177 7.44 -4.69 7.16
N TRP A 178 6.44 -4.59 6.29
CA TRP A 178 5.09 -4.17 6.63
C TRP A 178 4.10 -5.31 6.83
N PHE A 179 4.49 -6.56 6.54
CA PHE A 179 3.62 -7.73 6.67
C PHE A 179 3.11 -7.89 8.11
N VAL A 180 3.96 -7.58 9.09
CA VAL A 180 3.54 -7.43 10.48
C VAL A 180 3.04 -5.99 10.68
N PRO A 181 1.73 -5.81 10.96
CA PRO A 181 1.13 -4.49 11.20
C PRO A 181 1.87 -3.72 12.27
N ASP A 182 1.84 -2.38 12.21
CA ASP A 182 2.48 -1.56 13.21
C ASP A 182 1.77 -1.70 14.57
N GLN A 183 2.24 -2.65 15.38
CA GLN A 183 1.73 -2.96 16.72
C GLN A 183 1.78 -1.75 17.67
N ARG A 184 2.50 -0.68 17.31
CA ARG A 184 2.57 0.54 18.11
C ARG A 184 1.23 1.25 18.21
N ILE A 185 0.45 1.24 17.12
CA ILE A 185 -0.89 1.82 17.08
C ILE A 185 -1.81 1.04 18.02
N GLU A 186 -1.77 -0.29 17.94
CA GLU A 186 -2.58 -1.17 18.77
C GLU A 186 -2.24 -1.02 20.27
N ARG A 187 -0.94 -0.93 20.60
CA ARG A 187 -0.48 -0.67 21.97
C ARG A 187 -0.91 0.70 22.49
N ALA A 188 -0.90 1.73 21.63
CA ALA A 188 -1.34 3.07 22.01
C ALA A 188 -2.86 3.15 22.24
N LEU A 189 -3.65 2.39 21.46
CA LEU A 189 -5.09 2.27 21.67
C LEU A 189 -5.43 1.51 22.96
N ARG A 190 -4.72 0.41 23.27
CA ARG A 190 -4.90 -0.34 24.54
C ARG A 190 -4.64 0.53 25.77
N LYS A 191 -3.55 1.31 25.76
CA LYS A 191 -3.22 2.24 26.86
C LYS A 191 -4.23 3.38 27.09
N ARG A 192 -5.14 3.63 26.14
CA ARG A 192 -6.23 4.62 26.30
C ARG A 192 -7.49 3.99 26.93
N ALA A 193 -7.64 2.68 26.83
CA ALA A 193 -8.79 1.94 27.37
C ALA A 193 -8.59 1.54 28.85
N GLU A 194 -7.34 1.54 29.32
CA GLU A 194 -6.95 1.44 30.74
C GLU A 194 -6.98 2.81 31.42
#